data_AF-A0A9R1MK16-F1
#
_entry.id   AF-A0A9R1MK16-F1
#
_cell.length_a   1.000
_cell.length_b   1.000
_cell.length_c   1.000
_cell.angle_alpha   90.00
_cell.angle_beta   90.00
_cell.angle_gamma   90.00
#
_symmetry.space_group_name_H-M   'P 1'
#
loop_
_entity.id
_entity.type
_entity.pdbx_description
1 polymer ?
#
loop_
_entity_poly.entity_id
_entity_poly.type
_entity_poly.pdbx_seq_one_letter_code
_entity_poly.pdbx_strand_id
1 'polypeptide(L)'
;MAGSAVLLISLLSAVAPLPSEALNVRGHLLKSKTFRSPPILLGPGSVSNKYHHDVDFPRGHLAVKSFDAEVVDENGVPVPLHETYLHHWVAEPYYALKNSQSPDTQNLPKGMLKRNDGVCKTTLGQYFGLGSETRHTATWVPDPYGIEIGNEDKAPEGYEEKWLLNIHAIDTRGVVDKPSCTECKCDFYNVTIDEYGRTISKNYTGGLFCCYDQTQCRVKEGFNGEVRKLFLQYTVTWLDWTDAVVPVKIYIFDVTDTAMLDGTPEHSCKVEYQVEECSAENRANNECIHTKTARAALPRGGDIVFSVAHQHSGGVGASLHGQDGRLLCESLPTYGTGKEAGNEANYIVGMSTCYPKPGSIKVSDGEVLTIVSNYSSDRQHTGVMGLVYILVAEPQQPTPAPSLCFSFPVPWCLPAWMSSNM
;
A
#
# COMPACT_ATOMS: atom_id res chain seq x y z
N MET A 1 -4.11 -6.83 71.39
CA MET A 1 -3.22 -7.12 70.24
C MET A 1 -3.95 -6.70 68.98
N ALA A 2 -3.26 -5.96 68.12
CA ALA A 2 -3.81 -5.07 67.10
C ALA A 2 -4.66 -5.79 66.04
N GLY A 3 -5.89 -5.30 65.83
CA GLY A 3 -6.71 -5.65 64.67
C GLY A 3 -6.52 -4.59 63.59
N SER A 4 -5.83 -4.93 62.51
CA SER A 4 -5.65 -4.07 61.35
C SER A 4 -6.99 -3.89 60.61
N ALA A 5 -7.46 -2.64 60.54
CA ALA A 5 -8.49 -2.24 59.60
C ALA A 5 -7.90 -2.18 58.19
N VAL A 6 -8.31 -3.09 57.32
CA VAL A 6 -7.98 -3.04 55.89
C VAL A 6 -8.91 -2.03 55.23
N LEU A 7 -8.39 -0.83 54.92
CA LEU A 7 -9.08 0.16 54.12
C LEU A 7 -9.05 -0.30 52.64
N LEU A 8 -10.18 -0.74 52.10
CA LEU A 8 -10.33 -0.91 50.65
C LEU A 8 -10.39 0.49 50.02
N ILE A 9 -9.31 0.92 49.37
CA ILE A 9 -9.34 2.08 48.48
C ILE A 9 -9.78 1.57 47.11
N SER A 10 -11.06 1.77 46.79
CA SER A 10 -11.59 1.62 45.45
C SER A 10 -11.05 2.76 44.57
N LEU A 11 -9.99 2.49 43.79
CA LEU A 11 -9.59 3.36 42.68
C LEU A 11 -10.65 3.27 41.57
N LEU A 12 -11.55 4.25 41.54
CA LEU A 12 -12.34 4.57 40.36
C LEU A 12 -11.41 5.15 39.30
N SER A 13 -11.01 4.31 38.35
CA SER A 13 -10.37 4.77 37.11
C SER A 13 -11.37 5.64 36.36
N ALA A 14 -11.22 6.96 36.48
CA ALA A 14 -11.90 7.90 35.61
C ALA A 14 -11.35 7.72 34.20
N VAL A 15 -12.03 6.92 33.38
CA VAL A 15 -11.86 6.96 31.93
C VAL A 15 -12.36 8.32 31.51
N ALA A 16 -11.44 9.28 31.35
CA ALA A 16 -11.77 10.53 30.68
C ALA A 16 -12.18 10.16 29.24
N PRO A 17 -13.43 10.41 28.83
CA PRO A 17 -13.77 10.26 27.42
C PRO A 17 -12.89 11.25 26.66
N LEU A 18 -12.14 10.74 25.69
CA LEU A 18 -11.45 11.56 24.70
C LEU A 18 -12.44 12.62 24.18
N PRO A 19 -12.03 13.90 24.02
CA PRO A 19 -12.93 14.91 23.50
C PRO A 19 -13.39 14.47 22.12
N SER A 20 -14.70 14.24 21.99
CA SER A 20 -15.43 13.90 20.77
C SER A 20 -15.39 15.02 19.70
N GLU A 21 -14.47 15.97 19.80
CA GLU A 21 -14.36 17.13 18.91
C GLU A 21 -13.65 16.84 17.59
N ALA A 22 -13.08 15.63 17.41
CA ALA A 22 -12.53 15.19 16.11
C ALA A 22 -13.59 14.58 15.15
N LEU A 23 -14.84 14.43 15.58
CA LEU A 23 -15.92 13.81 14.79
C LEU A 23 -16.93 14.80 14.19
N ASN A 24 -16.67 16.10 14.31
CA ASN A 24 -17.62 17.14 13.89
C ASN A 24 -17.15 17.88 12.63
N VAL A 25 -17.00 17.16 11.52
CA VAL A 25 -17.00 17.77 10.18
C VAL A 25 -18.43 17.68 9.64
N ARG A 26 -19.02 18.86 9.40
CA ARG A 26 -20.38 19.04 8.88
C ARG A 26 -20.62 18.22 7.59
N GLY A 27 -21.60 17.32 7.60
CA GLY A 27 -22.58 17.19 6.50
C GLY A 27 -22.29 16.26 5.31
N HIS A 28 -21.13 15.62 5.19
CA HIS A 28 -20.96 14.52 4.22
C HIS A 28 -20.93 13.20 4.98
N LEU A 29 -21.99 12.39 4.83
CA LEU A 29 -22.10 11.11 5.50
C LEU A 29 -20.98 10.20 4.99
N LEU A 30 -19.96 9.98 5.82
CA LEU A 30 -18.91 8.99 5.56
C LEU A 30 -19.58 7.64 5.28
N LYS A 31 -19.33 7.07 4.11
CA LYS A 31 -19.86 5.77 3.68
C LYS A 31 -18.80 4.70 3.87
N SER A 32 -19.22 3.50 4.22
CA SER A 32 -18.33 2.35 4.33
C SER A 32 -19.05 1.08 3.90
N LYS A 33 -18.32 0.16 3.28
CA LYS A 33 -18.83 -1.16 2.88
C LYS A 33 -17.70 -2.18 2.87
N THR A 34 -18.04 -3.37 3.38
CA THR A 34 -17.17 -4.54 3.35
C THR A 34 -17.54 -5.46 2.18
N PHE A 35 -16.53 -5.98 1.51
CA PHE A 35 -16.61 -6.87 0.36
C PHE A 35 -15.72 -8.09 0.59
N ARG A 36 -15.84 -9.09 -0.29
CA ARG A 36 -14.96 -10.27 -0.31
C ARG A 36 -14.50 -10.54 -1.73
N SER A 37 -13.24 -10.93 -1.87
CA SER A 37 -12.68 -11.42 -3.13
C SER A 37 -13.38 -12.73 -3.57
N PRO A 38 -13.15 -13.19 -4.80
CA PRO A 38 -13.31 -14.60 -5.13
C PRO A 38 -12.51 -15.51 -4.17
N PRO A 39 -12.90 -16.79 -4.01
CA PRO A 39 -12.25 -17.70 -3.07
C PRO A 39 -10.81 -18.01 -3.47
N ILE A 40 -9.94 -18.05 -2.47
CA ILE A 40 -8.55 -18.46 -2.52
C ILE A 40 -8.49 -19.89 -1.96
N LEU A 41 -8.08 -20.85 -2.78
CA LEU A 41 -7.98 -22.26 -2.38
C LEU A 41 -6.51 -22.59 -2.10
N LEU A 42 -6.21 -22.97 -0.86
CA LEU A 42 -4.84 -23.21 -0.40
C LEU A 42 -4.74 -24.52 0.37
N GLY A 43 -3.89 -25.43 -0.11
CA GLY A 43 -3.42 -26.58 0.63
C GLY A 43 -2.04 -26.32 1.25
N PRO A 44 -1.52 -27.23 2.10
CA PRO A 44 -0.22 -27.06 2.77
C PRO A 44 0.92 -26.71 1.81
N GLY A 45 1.64 -25.63 2.08
CA GLY A 45 2.76 -25.17 1.28
C GLY A 45 2.39 -24.47 -0.03
N SER A 46 1.13 -24.54 -0.47
CA SER A 46 0.74 -23.99 -1.78
C SER A 46 0.75 -22.46 -1.81
N VAL A 47 0.97 -21.92 -3.00
CA VAL A 47 0.96 -20.50 -3.31
C VAL A 47 -0.22 -20.19 -4.20
N SER A 48 -0.96 -19.15 -3.86
CA SER A 48 -1.95 -18.53 -4.74
C SER A 48 -1.51 -17.11 -5.02
N ASN A 49 -1.26 -16.79 -6.29
CA ASN A 49 -0.97 -15.43 -6.75
C ASN A 49 -1.90 -15.09 -7.92
N LYS A 50 -3.08 -14.54 -7.60
CA LYS A 50 -4.18 -14.42 -8.57
C LYS A 50 -4.60 -12.99 -8.78
N TYR A 51 -4.98 -12.70 -10.02
CA TYR A 51 -5.53 -11.43 -10.46
C TYR A 51 -7.05 -11.56 -10.65
N HIS A 52 -7.81 -10.79 -9.89
CA HIS A 52 -9.27 -10.74 -9.95
C HIS A 52 -9.70 -9.42 -10.57
N HIS A 53 -10.27 -9.49 -11.77
CA HIS A 53 -10.80 -8.33 -12.50
C HIS A 53 -12.26 -8.07 -12.14
N ASP A 54 -12.68 -6.81 -12.27
CA ASP A 54 -14.05 -6.34 -11.98
C ASP A 54 -14.54 -6.78 -10.59
N VAL A 55 -13.66 -6.64 -9.58
CA VAL A 55 -14.05 -6.91 -8.19
C VAL A 55 -15.05 -5.87 -7.72
N ASP A 56 -15.87 -6.25 -6.74
CA ASP A 56 -16.79 -5.31 -6.12
C ASP A 56 -16.02 -4.18 -5.44
N PHE A 57 -16.29 -2.95 -5.87
CA PHE A 57 -15.70 -1.74 -5.32
C PHE A 57 -16.76 -0.62 -5.36
N PRO A 58 -16.71 0.39 -4.46
CA PRO A 58 -17.59 1.55 -4.56
C PRO A 58 -17.51 2.21 -5.95
N ARG A 59 -18.67 2.56 -6.53
CA ARG A 59 -18.78 3.14 -7.86
C ARG A 59 -19.36 4.55 -7.78
N GLY A 60 -19.00 5.39 -8.75
CA GLY A 60 -19.35 6.80 -8.84
C GLY A 60 -18.12 7.69 -8.63
N HIS A 61 -18.31 9.02 -8.74
CA HIS A 61 -17.26 9.99 -8.46
C HIS A 61 -17.12 10.15 -6.95
N LEU A 62 -16.08 9.53 -6.38
CA LEU A 62 -15.92 9.38 -4.93
C LEU A 62 -14.52 9.81 -4.48
N ALA A 63 -14.44 10.18 -3.21
CA ALA A 63 -13.19 10.39 -2.49
C ALA A 63 -12.95 9.21 -1.55
N VAL A 64 -12.04 8.30 -1.89
CA VAL A 64 -11.68 7.18 -1.02
C VAL A 64 -10.88 7.71 0.17
N LYS A 65 -11.28 7.27 1.35
CA LYS A 65 -10.76 7.68 2.66
C LYS A 65 -9.99 6.57 3.37
N SER A 66 -10.34 5.31 3.19
CA SER A 66 -9.53 4.18 3.67
C SER A 66 -9.80 2.91 2.84
N PHE A 67 -8.84 2.00 2.84
CA PHE A 67 -8.97 0.65 2.28
C PHE A 67 -8.25 -0.30 3.23
N ASP A 68 -9.01 -1.04 4.01
CA ASP A 68 -8.50 -1.98 5.00
C ASP A 68 -8.82 -3.40 4.56
N ALA A 69 -7.82 -4.28 4.51
CA ALA A 69 -7.97 -5.64 3.99
C ALA A 69 -7.38 -6.71 4.93
N GLU A 70 -7.96 -7.90 4.90
CA GLU A 70 -7.55 -9.03 5.72
C GLU A 70 -7.90 -10.38 5.08
N VAL A 71 -7.06 -11.40 5.28
CA VAL A 71 -7.38 -12.78 4.91
C VAL A 71 -8.25 -13.41 6.00
N VAL A 72 -9.41 -13.91 5.58
CA VAL A 72 -10.41 -14.56 6.44
C VAL A 72 -10.81 -15.93 5.93
N ASP A 73 -11.32 -16.77 6.81
CA ASP A 73 -11.95 -18.05 6.47
C ASP A 73 -13.37 -17.88 5.91
N GLU A 74 -14.07 -19.00 5.64
CA GLU A 74 -15.44 -18.98 5.12
C GLU A 74 -16.43 -18.25 6.04
N ASN A 75 -16.20 -18.28 7.35
CA ASN A 75 -17.04 -17.63 8.36
C ASN A 75 -16.66 -16.16 8.58
N GLY A 76 -15.61 -15.66 7.93
CA GLY A 76 -15.11 -14.30 8.12
C GLY A 76 -14.17 -14.15 9.31
N VAL A 77 -13.63 -15.25 9.84
CA VAL A 77 -12.67 -15.22 10.93
C VAL A 77 -11.27 -14.94 10.37
N PRO A 78 -10.57 -13.92 10.90
CA PRO A 78 -9.14 -13.68 10.65
C PRO A 78 -8.26 -14.93 10.69
N VAL A 79 -7.43 -15.12 9.66
CA VAL A 79 -6.45 -16.22 9.62
C VAL A 79 -5.06 -15.72 10.06
N PRO A 80 -4.39 -16.39 11.01
CA PRO A 80 -3.04 -16.02 11.41
C PRO A 80 -2.00 -16.15 10.29
N LEU A 81 -1.04 -15.21 10.23
CA LEU A 81 0.06 -15.18 9.25
C LEU A 81 0.96 -16.41 9.29
N HIS A 82 1.04 -17.06 10.45
CA HIS A 82 1.80 -18.29 10.62
C HIS A 82 1.07 -19.54 10.09
N GLU A 83 -0.17 -19.40 9.61
CA GLU A 83 -0.93 -20.43 8.90
C GLU A 83 -1.07 -20.06 7.42
N THR A 84 -1.57 -18.85 7.14
CA THR A 84 -1.62 -18.30 5.77
C THR A 84 -0.96 -16.94 5.77
N TYR A 85 0.24 -16.88 5.17
CA TYR A 85 0.98 -15.65 5.03
C TYR A 85 0.42 -14.87 3.84
N LEU A 86 -0.19 -13.72 4.12
CA LEU A 86 -0.55 -12.74 3.11
C LEU A 86 0.74 -12.02 2.68
N HIS A 87 1.33 -12.46 1.58
CA HIS A 87 2.58 -11.88 1.10
C HIS A 87 2.34 -10.47 0.57
N HIS A 88 1.32 -10.29 -0.26
CA HIS A 88 0.80 -8.98 -0.62
C HIS A 88 -0.63 -9.07 -1.16
N TRP A 89 -1.33 -7.96 -1.08
CA TRP A 89 -2.51 -7.68 -1.87
C TRP A 89 -2.36 -6.31 -2.51
N VAL A 90 -2.89 -6.15 -3.71
CA VAL A 90 -2.74 -4.93 -4.50
C VAL A 90 -4.07 -4.61 -5.16
N ALA A 91 -4.58 -3.39 -4.97
CA ALA A 91 -5.77 -2.89 -5.65
C ALA A 91 -5.40 -1.79 -6.65
N GLU A 92 -5.81 -1.99 -7.90
CA GLU A 92 -5.50 -1.10 -9.00
C GLU A 92 -6.75 -0.80 -9.84
N PRO A 93 -7.09 0.47 -10.09
CA PRO A 93 -8.12 0.81 -11.04
C PRO A 93 -7.65 0.59 -12.48
N TYR A 94 -8.58 0.26 -13.37
CA TYR A 94 -8.34 0.20 -14.79
C TYR A 94 -9.58 0.63 -15.56
N TYR A 95 -9.38 1.22 -16.72
CA TYR A 95 -10.46 1.54 -17.65
C TYR A 95 -10.78 0.31 -18.49
N ALA A 96 -12.00 -0.20 -18.39
CA ALA A 96 -12.50 -1.30 -19.19
C ALA A 96 -13.38 -0.77 -20.32
N LEU A 97 -13.23 -1.32 -21.53
CA LEU A 97 -14.08 -0.94 -22.66
C LEU A 97 -15.53 -1.33 -22.35
N LYS A 98 -16.45 -0.36 -22.43
CA LYS A 98 -17.90 -0.60 -22.30
C LYS A 98 -18.32 -1.54 -23.43
N ASN A 99 -19.20 -2.51 -23.15
CA ASN A 99 -19.68 -3.49 -24.14
C ASN A 99 -20.34 -2.80 -25.35
N SER A 100 -19.57 -2.44 -26.39
CA SER A 100 -20.09 -1.98 -27.67
C SER A 100 -19.87 -3.04 -28.72
N GLN A 101 -20.97 -3.61 -29.22
CA GLN A 101 -21.01 -4.40 -30.45
C GLN A 101 -20.82 -3.51 -31.70
N SER A 102 -20.07 -2.41 -31.58
CA SER A 102 -19.79 -1.50 -32.69
C SER A 102 -18.57 -2.01 -33.47
N PRO A 103 -18.60 -2.00 -34.81
CA PRO A 103 -17.42 -2.30 -35.64
C PRO A 103 -16.21 -1.43 -35.28
N ASP A 104 -16.44 -0.19 -34.85
CA ASP A 104 -15.40 0.80 -34.53
C ASP A 104 -14.63 0.48 -33.23
N THR A 105 -15.15 -0.41 -32.38
CA THR A 105 -14.54 -0.76 -31.09
C THR A 105 -13.76 -2.08 -31.10
N GLN A 106 -13.65 -2.77 -32.24
CA GLN A 106 -12.90 -4.03 -32.36
C GLN A 106 -11.38 -3.85 -32.23
N ASN A 107 -10.86 -2.66 -32.56
CA ASN A 107 -9.42 -2.36 -32.51
C ASN A 107 -8.96 -1.65 -31.22
N LEU A 108 -9.88 -1.37 -30.30
CA LEU A 108 -9.56 -0.69 -29.05
C LEU A 108 -9.03 -1.67 -27.98
N PRO A 109 -8.09 -1.25 -27.12
CA PRO A 109 -7.68 -2.04 -25.96
C PRO A 109 -8.88 -2.44 -25.10
N LYS A 110 -9.01 -3.72 -24.76
CA LYS A 110 -10.11 -4.17 -23.89
C LYS A 110 -10.03 -3.60 -22.47
N GLY A 111 -8.82 -3.22 -22.03
CA GLY A 111 -8.59 -2.57 -20.76
C GLY A 111 -7.29 -1.76 -20.75
N MET A 112 -7.23 -0.74 -19.91
CA MET A 112 -6.08 0.14 -19.71
C MET A 112 -5.86 0.37 -18.21
N LEU A 113 -4.70 -0.02 -17.69
CA LEU A 113 -4.38 0.17 -16.27
C LEU A 113 -4.28 1.67 -15.95
N LYS A 114 -4.97 2.11 -14.90
CA LYS A 114 -4.92 3.48 -14.38
C LYS A 114 -3.85 3.52 -13.28
N ARG A 115 -2.63 3.88 -13.69
CA ARG A 115 -1.46 3.90 -12.80
C ARG A 115 -1.46 5.11 -11.86
N ASN A 116 -0.71 5.02 -10.76
CA ASN A 116 -0.38 6.16 -9.92
C ASN A 116 0.59 7.16 -10.61
N ASP A 117 0.93 8.24 -9.90
CA ASP A 117 1.71 9.37 -10.43
C ASP A 117 3.23 9.21 -10.19
N GLY A 118 3.65 8.08 -9.62
CA GLY A 118 5.03 7.76 -9.25
C GLY A 118 5.98 7.47 -10.40
N VAL A 119 7.28 7.54 -10.11
CA VAL A 119 8.34 7.16 -11.06
C VAL A 119 8.37 5.64 -11.32
N CYS A 120 7.96 4.84 -10.32
CA CYS A 120 7.87 3.38 -10.44
C CYS A 120 6.52 2.87 -10.98
N LYS A 121 5.65 3.75 -11.49
CA LYS A 121 4.25 3.42 -11.84
C LYS A 121 4.04 2.30 -12.88
N THR A 122 5.08 1.96 -13.64
CA THR A 122 5.05 0.85 -14.60
C THR A 122 5.10 -0.51 -13.91
N THR A 123 5.83 -0.60 -12.80
CA THR A 123 6.01 -1.83 -12.00
C THR A 123 5.14 -1.80 -10.75
N LEU A 124 5.08 -0.67 -10.06
CA LEU A 124 4.32 -0.40 -8.83
C LEU A 124 3.23 0.64 -9.11
N GLY A 125 2.28 0.28 -9.97
CA GLY A 125 1.24 1.16 -10.48
C GLY A 125 0.00 1.33 -9.61
N GLN A 126 -0.09 0.56 -8.54
CA GLN A 126 -1.28 0.42 -7.71
C GLN A 126 -1.70 1.68 -6.95
N TYR A 127 -2.96 1.69 -6.54
CA TYR A 127 -3.52 2.74 -5.67
C TYR A 127 -3.45 2.34 -4.20
N PHE A 128 -3.67 1.05 -3.92
CA PHE A 128 -3.52 0.47 -2.60
C PHE A 128 -2.74 -0.83 -2.71
N GLY A 129 -1.96 -1.14 -1.68
CA GLY A 129 -1.35 -2.45 -1.54
C GLY A 129 -0.48 -2.51 -0.30
N LEU A 130 -0.63 -3.60 0.44
CA LEU A 130 0.10 -3.94 1.66
C LEU A 130 0.36 -5.44 1.66
N GLY A 131 1.14 -5.91 2.62
CA GLY A 131 1.37 -7.33 2.89
C GLY A 131 0.83 -7.77 4.24
N SER A 132 1.67 -8.51 4.95
CA SER A 132 1.36 -9.06 6.27
C SER A 132 1.07 -7.99 7.31
N GLU A 133 1.56 -6.77 7.10
CA GLU A 133 1.42 -5.63 8.00
C GLU A 133 0.02 -4.98 8.00
N THR A 134 -0.89 -5.46 7.17
CA THR A 134 -2.19 -4.80 6.89
C THR A 134 -3.03 -4.49 8.14
N ARG A 135 -2.97 -5.30 9.21
CA ARG A 135 -3.89 -5.21 10.36
C ARG A 135 -3.69 -4.00 11.26
N HIS A 136 -2.44 -3.56 11.46
CA HIS A 136 -2.11 -2.43 12.32
C HIS A 136 -1.48 -1.27 11.55
N THR A 137 -1.68 -1.24 10.22
CA THR A 137 -1.22 -0.14 9.37
C THR A 137 -2.41 0.75 9.03
N ALA A 138 -2.38 2.01 9.46
CA ALA A 138 -3.48 2.92 9.19
C ALA A 138 -3.47 3.37 7.72
N THR A 139 -4.60 3.21 7.03
CA THR A 139 -4.77 3.60 5.61
C THR A 139 -5.61 4.87 5.43
N TRP A 140 -5.93 5.56 6.52
CA TRP A 140 -6.80 6.72 6.51
C TRP A 140 -6.20 7.89 5.73
N VAL A 141 -6.98 8.51 4.86
CA VAL A 141 -6.62 9.76 4.18
C VAL A 141 -7.20 10.91 5.01
N PRO A 142 -6.40 11.83 5.58
CA PRO A 142 -6.92 12.89 6.45
C PRO A 142 -7.80 13.89 5.70
N ASP A 143 -8.72 14.56 6.39
CA ASP A 143 -9.47 15.67 5.79
C ASP A 143 -8.57 16.91 5.58
N PRO A 144 -8.82 17.74 4.55
CA PRO A 144 -9.90 17.65 3.55
C PRO A 144 -9.57 16.75 2.34
N TYR A 145 -8.55 15.90 2.45
CA TYR A 145 -7.97 15.18 1.33
C TYR A 145 -8.74 13.91 0.94
N GLY A 146 -8.63 13.46 -0.30
CA GLY A 146 -9.22 12.19 -0.75
C GLY A 146 -8.58 11.64 -2.02
N ILE A 147 -8.49 10.32 -2.11
CA ILE A 147 -8.07 9.65 -3.35
C ILE A 147 -9.27 9.63 -4.30
N GLU A 148 -9.16 10.34 -5.41
CA GLU A 148 -10.24 10.49 -6.39
C GLU A 148 -10.41 9.24 -7.26
N ILE A 149 -11.63 8.72 -7.32
CA ILE A 149 -12.00 7.57 -8.14
C ILE A 149 -13.29 7.84 -8.93
N GLY A 150 -13.51 7.06 -9.99
CA GLY A 150 -14.76 7.05 -10.76
C GLY A 150 -15.21 8.39 -11.33
N ASN A 151 -14.27 9.31 -11.58
CA ASN A 151 -14.55 10.54 -12.31
C ASN A 151 -14.75 10.23 -13.81
N GLU A 152 -15.99 10.33 -14.28
CA GLU A 152 -16.36 10.01 -15.66
C GLU A 152 -15.70 10.94 -16.69
N ASP A 153 -15.45 12.20 -16.32
CA ASP A 153 -14.80 13.18 -17.22
C ASP A 153 -13.31 12.85 -17.47
N LYS A 154 -12.70 12.05 -16.58
CA LYS A 154 -11.31 11.57 -16.72
C LYS A 154 -11.21 10.21 -17.40
N ALA A 155 -12.32 9.50 -17.57
CA ALA A 155 -12.32 8.20 -18.25
C ALA A 155 -12.24 8.42 -19.78
N PRO A 156 -11.43 7.62 -20.51
CA PRO A 156 -11.45 7.65 -21.96
C PRO A 156 -12.85 7.36 -22.52
N GLU A 157 -13.20 8.01 -23.63
CA GLU A 157 -14.51 7.80 -24.27
C GLU A 157 -14.73 6.32 -24.59
N GLY A 158 -15.90 5.79 -24.20
CA GLY A 158 -16.25 4.39 -24.37
C GLY A 158 -15.71 3.46 -23.29
N TYR A 159 -15.01 3.96 -22.27
CA TYR A 159 -14.53 3.15 -21.14
C TYR A 159 -15.29 3.46 -19.85
N GLU A 160 -15.26 2.50 -18.92
CA GLU A 160 -15.68 2.64 -17.53
C GLU A 160 -14.54 2.27 -16.58
N GLU A 161 -14.45 2.92 -15.42
CA GLU A 161 -13.48 2.53 -14.39
C GLU A 161 -13.96 1.25 -13.66
N LYS A 162 -13.05 0.28 -13.56
CA LYS A 162 -13.20 -0.98 -12.82
C LYS A 162 -11.99 -1.20 -11.94
N TRP A 163 -12.09 -2.16 -11.04
CA TRP A 163 -11.03 -2.46 -10.08
C TRP A 163 -10.50 -3.88 -10.26
N LEU A 164 -9.17 -3.98 -10.22
CA LEU A 164 -8.40 -5.21 -10.21
C LEU A 164 -7.85 -5.41 -8.80
N LEU A 165 -7.88 -6.65 -8.33
CA LEU A 165 -7.24 -7.07 -7.09
C LEU A 165 -6.26 -8.19 -7.39
N ASN A 166 -4.98 -7.99 -7.10
CA ASN A 166 -4.01 -9.06 -7.04
C ASN A 166 -3.86 -9.53 -5.58
N ILE A 167 -3.87 -10.84 -5.35
CA ILE A 167 -3.74 -11.44 -4.02
C ILE A 167 -2.69 -12.53 -4.09
N HIS A 168 -1.59 -12.34 -3.36
CA HIS A 168 -0.52 -13.30 -3.18
C HIS A 168 -0.52 -13.83 -1.74
N ALA A 169 -0.93 -15.09 -1.57
CA ALA A 169 -1.01 -15.76 -0.28
C ALA A 169 -0.33 -17.13 -0.32
N ILE A 170 0.35 -17.46 0.78
CA ILE A 170 1.14 -18.68 0.93
C ILE A 170 0.62 -19.45 2.14
N ASP A 171 0.27 -20.72 1.94
CA ASP A 171 -0.04 -21.61 3.05
C ASP A 171 1.26 -22.09 3.71
N THR A 172 1.49 -21.70 4.95
CA THR A 172 2.71 -22.06 5.70
C THR A 172 2.48 -23.20 6.69
N ARG A 173 1.31 -23.87 6.63
CA ARG A 173 1.02 -25.03 7.47
C ARG A 173 1.85 -26.22 6.98
N GLY A 174 2.54 -26.87 7.92
CA GLY A 174 3.32 -28.08 7.64
C GLY A 174 4.59 -27.89 6.83
N VAL A 175 4.93 -26.65 6.42
CA VAL A 175 6.18 -26.38 5.69
C VAL A 175 7.41 -26.65 6.54
N VAL A 176 8.52 -26.99 5.88
CA VAL A 176 9.79 -27.30 6.56
C VAL A 176 10.34 -26.08 7.29
N ASP A 177 10.34 -24.92 6.63
CA ASP A 177 10.84 -23.66 7.19
C ASP A 177 9.96 -22.49 6.72
N LYS A 178 9.24 -21.85 7.66
CA LYS A 178 8.31 -20.77 7.32
C LYS A 178 9.03 -19.55 6.73
N PRO A 179 10.13 -19.04 7.33
CA PRO A 179 10.87 -17.92 6.76
C PRO A 179 11.29 -18.15 5.31
N SER A 180 11.83 -19.33 4.99
CA SER A 180 12.24 -19.64 3.62
C SER A 180 11.07 -19.66 2.63
N CYS A 181 9.87 -20.08 3.06
CA CYS A 181 8.67 -19.98 2.24
C CYS A 181 8.22 -18.53 2.05
N THR A 182 8.15 -17.74 3.13
CA THR A 182 7.65 -16.35 3.09
C THR A 182 8.61 -15.39 2.41
N GLU A 183 9.91 -15.70 2.41
CA GLU A 183 10.97 -14.97 1.67
C GLU A 183 11.19 -15.57 0.25
N CYS A 184 10.34 -16.52 -0.17
CA CYS A 184 10.31 -17.04 -1.52
C CYS A 184 11.62 -17.69 -1.99
N LYS A 185 12.34 -18.40 -1.11
CA LYS A 185 13.63 -19.04 -1.45
C LYS A 185 13.47 -20.15 -2.49
N CYS A 186 14.14 -20.03 -3.63
CA CYS A 186 13.94 -20.90 -4.79
C CYS A 186 14.13 -22.39 -4.49
N ASP A 187 15.14 -22.73 -3.67
CA ASP A 187 15.43 -24.11 -3.26
C ASP A 187 14.29 -24.75 -2.45
N PHE A 188 13.47 -23.95 -1.76
CA PHE A 188 12.31 -24.44 -1.01
C PHE A 188 11.08 -24.65 -1.90
N TYR A 189 11.01 -23.99 -3.05
CA TYR A 189 9.95 -24.18 -4.05
C TYR A 189 10.34 -25.20 -5.14
N ASN A 190 11.62 -25.59 -5.20
CA ASN A 190 12.17 -26.52 -6.19
C ASN A 190 11.87 -26.07 -7.64
N VAL A 191 12.02 -24.78 -7.90
CA VAL A 191 11.77 -24.16 -9.21
C VAL A 191 13.07 -23.64 -9.83
N THR A 192 13.17 -23.79 -11.16
CA THR A 192 14.31 -23.28 -11.95
C THR A 192 13.85 -22.44 -13.15
N ILE A 193 12.54 -22.39 -13.39
CA ILE A 193 11.87 -21.64 -14.45
C ILE A 193 10.81 -20.76 -13.79
N ASP A 194 10.78 -19.48 -14.16
CA ASP A 194 9.81 -18.51 -13.65
C ASP A 194 8.43 -18.63 -14.32
N GLU A 195 7.46 -17.82 -13.87
CA GLU A 195 6.10 -17.80 -14.39
C GLU A 195 6.00 -17.46 -15.89
N TYR A 196 7.04 -16.86 -16.47
CA TYR A 196 7.11 -16.49 -17.88
C TYR A 196 7.84 -17.53 -18.75
N GLY A 197 8.22 -18.66 -18.17
CA GLY A 197 8.97 -19.72 -18.87
C GLY A 197 10.45 -19.41 -19.04
N ARG A 198 11.01 -18.46 -18.29
CA ARG A 198 12.42 -18.06 -18.37
C ARG A 198 13.24 -18.77 -17.31
N THR A 199 14.46 -19.17 -17.64
CA THR A 199 15.38 -19.75 -16.67
C THR A 199 15.75 -18.76 -15.58
N ILE A 200 15.58 -19.18 -14.33
CA ILE A 200 15.97 -18.40 -13.16
C ILE A 200 17.50 -18.42 -13.05
N SER A 201 18.10 -17.23 -12.90
CA SER A 201 19.54 -17.10 -12.72
C SER A 201 20.00 -17.84 -11.48
N LYS A 202 21.15 -18.52 -11.55
CA LYS A 202 21.76 -19.19 -10.37
C LYS A 202 22.10 -18.23 -9.24
N ASN A 203 22.24 -16.94 -9.54
CA ASN A 203 22.53 -15.90 -8.55
C ASN A 203 21.25 -15.31 -7.93
N TYR A 204 20.07 -15.70 -8.42
CA TYR A 204 18.78 -15.30 -7.86
C TYR A 204 18.31 -16.41 -6.93
N THR A 205 18.44 -16.18 -5.62
CA THR A 205 18.25 -17.23 -4.60
C THR A 205 16.85 -17.23 -3.97
N GLY A 206 16.07 -16.16 -4.16
CA GLY A 206 14.68 -16.09 -3.73
C GLY A 206 14.01 -14.77 -4.10
N GLY A 207 12.68 -14.82 -4.18
CA GLY A 207 11.81 -13.68 -4.50
C GLY A 207 10.67 -14.03 -5.46
N LEU A 208 10.11 -13.01 -6.10
CA LEU A 208 9.00 -13.05 -7.06
C LEU A 208 9.08 -14.17 -8.10
N PHE A 209 10.27 -14.44 -8.66
CA PHE A 209 10.42 -15.47 -9.70
C PHE A 209 10.30 -16.91 -9.18
N CYS A 210 10.32 -17.10 -7.86
CA CYS A 210 10.36 -18.42 -7.24
C CYS A 210 9.06 -18.82 -6.53
N CYS A 211 8.16 -17.87 -6.28
CA CYS A 211 6.91 -18.08 -5.56
C CYS A 211 5.73 -17.49 -6.34
N TYR A 212 5.51 -17.99 -7.55
CA TYR A 212 4.36 -17.62 -8.39
C TYR A 212 3.17 -18.58 -8.18
N ASP A 213 2.04 -18.29 -8.83
CA ASP A 213 0.80 -19.06 -8.67
C ASP A 213 1.03 -20.57 -8.88
N GLN A 214 0.39 -21.38 -8.04
CA GLN A 214 0.44 -22.85 -8.07
C GLN A 214 1.80 -23.49 -7.74
N THR A 215 2.83 -22.70 -7.42
CA THR A 215 4.03 -23.25 -6.78
C THR A 215 3.71 -23.78 -5.38
N GLN A 216 4.60 -24.64 -4.86
CA GLN A 216 4.43 -25.22 -3.54
C GLN A 216 5.76 -25.20 -2.78
N CYS A 217 5.78 -24.53 -1.64
CA CYS A 217 6.90 -24.58 -0.71
C CYS A 217 7.02 -25.97 -0.09
N ARG A 218 8.24 -26.43 0.14
CA ARG A 218 8.55 -27.75 0.69
C ARG A 218 7.81 -28.03 1.99
N VAL A 219 6.96 -29.05 1.96
CA VAL A 219 6.18 -29.56 3.09
C VAL A 219 6.94 -30.69 3.79
N LYS A 220 6.77 -30.83 5.11
CA LYS A 220 7.31 -31.93 5.90
C LYS A 220 6.70 -33.26 5.46
N GLU A 221 7.54 -34.30 5.38
CA GLU A 221 7.08 -35.64 5.03
C GLU A 221 5.99 -36.11 6.00
N GLY A 222 4.90 -36.67 5.45
CA GLY A 222 3.76 -37.15 6.22
C GLY A 222 2.76 -36.08 6.69
N PHE A 223 3.01 -34.79 6.46
CA PHE A 223 2.03 -33.75 6.77
C PHE A 223 0.92 -33.73 5.71
N ASN A 224 -0.28 -34.13 6.11
CA ASN A 224 -1.49 -34.05 5.30
C ASN A 224 -2.44 -33.04 5.93
N GLY A 225 -2.56 -31.87 5.32
CA GLY A 225 -3.52 -30.83 5.70
C GLY A 225 -4.59 -30.67 4.64
N GLU A 226 -5.80 -30.31 5.06
CA GLU A 226 -6.91 -30.02 4.15
C GLU A 226 -6.66 -28.74 3.34
N VAL A 227 -7.25 -28.71 2.14
CA VAL A 227 -7.37 -27.48 1.36
C VAL A 227 -8.38 -26.57 2.06
N ARG A 228 -7.95 -25.36 2.38
CA ARG A 228 -8.80 -24.32 2.94
C ARG A 228 -9.32 -23.41 1.84
N LYS A 229 -10.52 -22.90 2.08
CA LYS A 229 -11.15 -21.88 1.26
C LYS A 229 -11.16 -20.57 2.03
N LEU A 230 -10.34 -19.63 1.56
CA LEU A 230 -10.09 -18.34 2.20
C LEU A 230 -10.54 -17.22 1.28
N PHE A 231 -10.59 -16.00 1.82
CA PHE A 231 -10.97 -14.81 1.08
C PHE A 231 -10.12 -13.63 1.55
N LEU A 232 -9.82 -12.68 0.66
CA LEU A 232 -9.49 -11.34 1.10
C LEU A 232 -10.81 -10.60 1.36
N GLN A 233 -11.08 -10.29 2.62
CA GLN A 233 -12.15 -9.41 3.03
C GLN A 233 -11.60 -8.00 3.12
N TYR A 234 -12.28 -7.04 2.52
CA TYR A 234 -11.83 -5.65 2.53
C TYR A 234 -12.97 -4.67 2.77
N THR A 235 -12.66 -3.62 3.52
CA THR A 235 -13.58 -2.54 3.84
C THR A 235 -13.06 -1.25 3.21
N VAL A 236 -13.90 -0.63 2.40
CA VAL A 236 -13.59 0.65 1.77
C VAL A 236 -14.43 1.70 2.46
N THR A 237 -13.81 2.83 2.80
CA THR A 237 -14.50 3.99 3.37
C THR A 237 -14.34 5.17 2.41
N TRP A 238 -15.41 5.92 2.16
CA TRP A 238 -15.40 6.99 1.17
C TRP A 238 -16.41 8.11 1.45
N LEU A 239 -16.24 9.23 0.76
CA LEU A 239 -17.19 10.32 0.65
C LEU A 239 -17.66 10.43 -0.81
N ASP A 240 -18.86 10.97 -1.02
CA ASP A 240 -19.23 11.45 -2.35
C ASP A 240 -18.31 12.63 -2.73
N TRP A 241 -17.89 12.68 -3.98
CA TRP A 241 -17.02 13.76 -4.42
C TRP A 241 -17.75 15.11 -4.38
N THR A 242 -17.06 16.13 -3.87
CA THR A 242 -17.52 17.53 -3.86
C THR A 242 -16.32 18.45 -4.03
N ASP A 243 -16.58 19.72 -4.35
CA ASP A 243 -15.52 20.74 -4.47
C ASP A 243 -14.80 21.04 -3.15
N ALA A 244 -15.31 20.52 -2.02
CA ALA A 244 -14.63 20.62 -0.73
C ALA A 244 -13.50 19.59 -0.54
N VAL A 245 -13.49 18.51 -1.35
CA VAL A 245 -12.44 17.49 -1.28
C VAL A 245 -11.21 17.98 -2.04
N VAL A 246 -10.05 17.88 -1.40
CA VAL A 246 -8.76 18.13 -2.04
C VAL A 246 -8.20 16.81 -2.59
N PRO A 247 -8.08 16.64 -3.92
CA PRO A 247 -7.51 15.42 -4.49
C PRO A 247 -6.05 15.25 -4.05
N VAL A 248 -5.67 14.01 -3.75
CA VAL A 248 -4.26 13.64 -3.57
C VAL A 248 -3.77 12.78 -4.72
N LYS A 249 -2.46 12.87 -4.96
CA LYS A 249 -1.70 12.05 -5.89
C LYS A 249 -0.93 11.00 -5.13
N ILE A 250 -0.83 9.82 -5.75
CA ILE A 250 -0.19 8.65 -5.16
C ILE A 250 1.19 8.52 -5.76
N TYR A 251 2.20 8.41 -4.90
CA TYR A 251 3.57 8.11 -5.31
C TYR A 251 4.07 6.91 -4.51
N ILE A 252 4.64 5.94 -5.22
CA ILE A 252 5.29 4.78 -4.64
C ILE A 252 6.75 4.80 -5.08
N PHE A 253 7.63 4.83 -4.09
CA PHE A 253 9.08 4.76 -4.28
C PHE A 253 9.60 3.37 -3.95
N ASP A 254 10.71 3.01 -4.59
CA ASP A 254 11.36 1.73 -4.44
C ASP A 254 12.87 1.96 -4.24
N VAL A 255 13.43 1.47 -3.14
CA VAL A 255 14.87 1.59 -2.84
C VAL A 255 15.77 0.86 -3.82
N THR A 256 15.21 0.03 -4.70
CA THR A 256 15.95 -0.64 -5.79
C THR A 256 16.06 0.22 -7.04
N ASP A 257 15.39 1.37 -7.10
CA ASP A 257 15.55 2.32 -8.20
C ASP A 257 16.95 2.97 -8.16
N THR A 258 17.64 2.88 -9.29
CA THR A 258 19.02 3.36 -9.44
C THR A 258 19.16 4.45 -10.50
N ALA A 259 18.08 4.88 -11.15
CA ALA A 259 18.13 5.84 -12.27
C ALA A 259 18.98 7.08 -11.98
N MET A 260 18.74 7.74 -10.84
CA MET A 260 19.50 8.92 -10.46
C MET A 260 20.97 8.62 -10.11
N LEU A 261 21.25 7.45 -9.55
CA LEU A 261 22.62 7.04 -9.21
C LEU A 261 23.43 6.69 -10.47
N ASP A 262 22.77 6.04 -11.43
CA ASP A 262 23.36 5.59 -12.68
C ASP A 262 23.39 6.70 -13.74
N GLY A 263 22.69 7.83 -13.49
CA GLY A 263 22.54 8.93 -14.44
C GLY A 263 21.70 8.56 -15.66
N THR A 264 20.79 7.59 -15.51
CA THR A 264 19.90 7.11 -16.58
C THR A 264 18.51 7.71 -16.44
N PRO A 265 17.78 7.90 -17.56
CA PRO A 265 16.39 8.34 -17.52
C PRO A 265 15.41 7.21 -17.16
N GLU A 266 15.86 5.95 -17.22
CA GLU A 266 15.02 4.77 -17.00
C GLU A 266 15.07 4.33 -15.53
N HIS A 267 13.91 4.37 -14.88
CA HIS A 267 13.71 3.88 -13.52
C HIS A 267 13.73 2.36 -13.47
N SER A 268 14.60 1.79 -12.63
CA SER A 268 14.82 0.34 -12.60
C SER A 268 13.80 -0.41 -11.74
N CYS A 269 13.31 0.23 -10.66
CA CYS A 269 12.21 -0.21 -9.78
C CYS A 269 11.96 -1.73 -9.78
N LYS A 270 12.89 -2.49 -9.20
CA LYS A 270 12.96 -3.95 -9.24
C LYS A 270 12.03 -4.64 -8.23
N VAL A 271 11.28 -3.87 -7.43
CA VAL A 271 10.32 -4.29 -6.38
C VAL A 271 10.98 -4.91 -5.16
N GLU A 272 11.91 -5.83 -5.37
CA GLU A 272 12.55 -6.61 -4.31
C GLU A 272 14.07 -6.63 -4.45
N TYR A 273 14.75 -6.92 -3.34
CA TYR A 273 16.18 -7.12 -3.31
C TYR A 273 16.58 -8.15 -2.26
N GLN A 274 17.84 -8.59 -2.33
CA GLN A 274 18.47 -9.47 -1.36
C GLN A 274 19.23 -8.64 -0.32
N VAL A 275 19.08 -9.00 0.95
CA VAL A 275 19.91 -8.51 2.06
C VAL A 275 20.90 -9.59 2.41
N GLU A 276 22.19 -9.28 2.27
CA GLU A 276 23.26 -10.20 2.68
C GLU A 276 23.40 -10.28 4.19
N GLU A 277 23.84 -11.43 4.66
CA GLU A 277 24.19 -11.63 6.05
C GLU A 277 25.43 -10.80 6.43
N CYS A 278 25.41 -10.21 7.63
CA CYS A 278 26.50 -9.42 8.16
C CYS A 278 27.73 -10.28 8.49
N SER A 279 28.90 -9.64 8.46
CA SER A 279 30.16 -10.27 8.86
C SER A 279 30.14 -10.68 10.35
N ALA A 280 31.00 -11.63 10.72
CA ALA A 280 31.16 -12.02 12.12
C ALA A 280 31.60 -10.85 13.02
N GLU A 281 32.37 -9.90 12.46
CA GLU A 281 32.80 -8.68 13.14
C GLU A 281 31.62 -7.74 13.42
N ASN A 282 30.81 -7.42 12.39
CA ASN A 282 29.63 -6.58 12.56
C ASN A 282 28.66 -7.20 13.56
N ARG A 283 28.50 -8.53 13.53
CA ARG A 283 27.68 -9.25 14.51
C ARG A 283 28.22 -9.15 15.93
N ALA A 284 29.53 -9.21 16.13
CA ALA A 284 30.13 -9.03 17.45
C ALA A 284 29.92 -7.62 18.02
N ASN A 285 29.78 -6.62 17.14
CA ASN A 285 29.55 -5.22 17.51
C ASN A 285 28.06 -4.82 17.53
N ASN A 286 27.12 -5.75 17.25
CA ASN A 286 25.69 -5.47 17.06
C ASN A 286 25.39 -4.45 15.93
N GLU A 287 26.18 -4.48 14.86
CA GLU A 287 26.08 -3.59 13.68
C GLU A 287 25.52 -4.33 12.45
N CYS A 288 24.58 -5.26 12.66
CA CYS A 288 23.95 -6.04 11.59
C CYS A 288 22.70 -5.33 11.05
N ILE A 289 22.91 -4.13 10.50
CA ILE A 289 21.87 -3.38 9.76
C ILE A 289 22.34 -3.18 8.33
N HIS A 290 21.52 -3.64 7.39
CA HIS A 290 21.67 -3.36 5.97
C HIS A 290 20.79 -2.18 5.58
N THR A 291 21.42 -1.10 5.11
CA THR A 291 20.75 0.10 4.61
C THR A 291 20.78 0.13 3.09
N LYS A 292 19.62 0.33 2.48
CA LYS A 292 19.50 0.59 1.04
C LYS A 292 18.84 1.95 0.80
N THR A 293 19.39 2.71 -0.12
CA THR A 293 18.95 4.08 -0.41
C THR A 293 18.68 4.26 -1.89
N ALA A 294 17.58 4.93 -2.21
CA ALA A 294 17.29 5.44 -3.55
C ALA A 294 17.00 6.94 -3.52
N ARG A 295 17.11 7.58 -4.68
CA ARG A 295 16.77 8.98 -4.89
C ARG A 295 15.89 9.09 -6.12
N ALA A 296 14.81 9.86 -6.01
CA ALA A 296 13.91 10.12 -7.11
C ALA A 296 13.41 11.56 -7.05
N ALA A 297 13.39 12.23 -8.20
CA ALA A 297 12.74 13.52 -8.34
C ALA A 297 11.21 13.33 -8.29
N LEU A 298 10.54 14.08 -7.43
CA LEU A 298 9.08 14.06 -7.35
C LEU A 298 8.50 14.81 -8.56
N PRO A 299 7.73 14.16 -9.46
CA PRO A 299 7.26 14.78 -10.69
C PRO A 299 6.46 16.06 -10.48
N ARG A 300 5.59 16.09 -9.47
CA ARG A 300 4.83 17.27 -9.04
C ARG A 300 4.80 17.33 -7.52
N GLY A 301 5.17 18.50 -6.99
CA GLY A 301 5.26 18.81 -5.58
C GLY A 301 3.90 19.16 -4.98
N GLY A 302 3.91 19.42 -3.68
CA GLY A 302 2.73 19.70 -2.89
C GLY A 302 2.94 19.44 -1.42
N ASP A 303 1.84 19.31 -0.69
CA ASP A 303 1.85 18.92 0.71
C ASP A 303 1.84 17.39 0.84
N ILE A 304 2.84 16.81 1.50
CA ILE A 304 2.79 15.41 1.90
C ILE A 304 1.82 15.29 3.07
N VAL A 305 0.73 14.54 2.90
CA VAL A 305 -0.35 14.41 3.89
C VAL A 305 -0.43 13.03 4.52
N PHE A 306 0.28 12.07 3.93
CA PHE A 306 0.34 10.68 4.36
C PHE A 306 1.63 10.05 3.85
N SER A 307 2.28 9.24 4.67
CA SER A 307 3.36 8.36 4.23
C SER A 307 3.38 7.07 5.05
N VAL A 308 3.66 5.96 4.38
CA VAL A 308 3.89 4.68 5.03
C VAL A 308 4.86 3.84 4.21
N ALA A 309 5.67 3.03 4.88
CA ALA A 309 6.56 2.10 4.21
C ALA A 309 5.96 0.69 4.18
N HIS A 310 6.39 -0.09 3.19
CA HIS A 310 6.13 -1.51 3.10
C HIS A 310 7.46 -2.27 3.19
N GLN A 311 7.54 -3.17 4.17
CA GLN A 311 8.70 -4.02 4.42
C GLN A 311 8.23 -5.43 4.81
N HIS A 312 9.03 -6.42 4.47
CA HIS A 312 8.86 -7.81 4.90
C HIS A 312 9.60 -8.06 6.22
N SER A 313 9.37 -9.24 6.80
CA SER A 313 10.06 -9.69 8.02
C SER A 313 11.58 -9.55 7.89
N GLY A 314 12.21 -8.98 8.92
CA GLY A 314 13.60 -8.51 8.86
C GLY A 314 13.70 -6.99 8.70
N GLY A 315 12.64 -6.31 8.27
CA GLY A 315 12.57 -4.86 8.19
C GLY A 315 12.75 -4.22 9.58
N VAL A 316 13.50 -3.12 9.62
CA VAL A 316 13.79 -2.34 10.84
C VAL A 316 13.13 -0.95 10.77
N GLY A 317 12.74 -0.53 9.57
CA GLY A 317 12.09 0.75 9.31
C GLY A 317 12.57 1.36 8.01
N ALA A 318 11.82 2.34 7.54
CA ALA A 318 12.18 3.16 6.40
C ALA A 318 11.88 4.64 6.66
N SER A 319 12.58 5.51 5.96
CA SER A 319 12.43 6.96 6.09
C SER A 319 12.49 7.66 4.75
N LEU A 320 11.81 8.80 4.69
CA LEU A 320 11.74 9.70 3.54
C LEU A 320 12.36 11.03 3.94
N HIS A 321 13.31 11.50 3.13
CA HIS A 321 14.06 12.73 3.38
C HIS A 321 13.94 13.69 2.20
N GLY A 322 13.90 14.98 2.51
CA GLY A 322 13.93 16.05 1.52
C GLY A 322 15.31 16.19 0.89
N GLN A 323 15.40 17.02 -0.15
CA GLN A 323 16.65 17.26 -0.86
C GLN A 323 17.73 17.91 0.03
N ASP A 324 17.31 18.66 1.04
CA ASP A 324 18.15 19.28 2.07
C ASP A 324 18.55 18.31 3.20
N GLY A 325 18.15 17.04 3.11
CA GLY A 325 18.43 16.00 4.09
C GLY A 325 17.54 16.03 5.33
N ARG A 326 16.51 16.89 5.37
CA ARG A 326 15.55 16.89 6.49
C ARG A 326 14.69 15.62 6.45
N LEU A 327 14.43 15.03 7.61
CA LEU A 327 13.45 13.96 7.74
C LEU A 327 12.06 14.51 7.43
N LEU A 328 11.38 13.93 6.44
CA LEU A 328 9.98 14.24 6.13
C LEU A 328 9.06 13.27 6.88
N CYS A 329 9.30 11.97 6.73
CA CYS A 329 8.52 10.94 7.41
C CYS A 329 9.38 9.73 7.74
N GLU A 330 8.99 9.01 8.79
CA GLU A 330 9.55 7.74 9.20
C GLU A 330 8.42 6.73 9.37
N SER A 331 8.69 5.48 9.02
CA SER A 331 7.75 4.37 9.12
C SER A 331 8.47 3.17 9.74
N LEU A 332 8.06 2.80 10.95
CA LEU A 332 8.66 1.73 11.75
C LEU A 332 7.75 0.49 11.79
N PRO A 333 8.32 -0.71 11.74
CA PRO A 333 7.57 -1.96 11.81
C PRO A 333 7.09 -2.23 13.24
N THR A 334 5.90 -2.80 13.35
CA THR A 334 5.38 -3.43 14.56
C THR A 334 5.45 -4.93 14.39
N TYR A 335 6.21 -5.60 15.25
CA TYR A 335 6.31 -7.05 15.28
C TYR A 335 5.34 -7.66 16.29
N GLY A 336 4.66 -8.74 15.89
CA GLY A 336 3.81 -9.51 16.79
C GLY A 336 4.61 -10.23 17.86
N THR A 337 3.92 -10.68 18.91
CA THR A 337 4.52 -11.34 20.10
C THR A 337 3.78 -12.62 20.53
N GLY A 338 2.64 -12.92 19.91
CA GLY A 338 1.76 -14.04 20.21
C GLY A 338 1.50 -14.93 19.00
N LYS A 339 0.32 -15.56 18.98
CA LYS A 339 -0.12 -16.46 17.91
C LYS A 339 -1.43 -16.04 17.24
N GLU A 340 -2.17 -15.13 17.86
CA GLU A 340 -3.45 -14.67 17.34
C GLU A 340 -3.26 -13.86 16.06
N ALA A 341 -4.30 -13.84 15.21
CA ALA A 341 -4.30 -13.05 14.00
C ALA A 341 -4.05 -11.57 14.31
N GLY A 342 -3.01 -10.99 13.70
CA GLY A 342 -2.56 -9.62 13.97
C GLY A 342 -1.63 -9.47 15.17
N ASN A 343 -1.17 -10.53 15.80
CA ASN A 343 -0.14 -10.47 16.82
C ASN A 343 0.86 -11.62 16.68
N GLU A 344 1.13 -12.08 15.46
CA GLU A 344 1.95 -13.25 15.20
C GLU A 344 3.44 -12.98 15.44
N ALA A 345 4.04 -13.74 16.35
CA ALA A 345 5.46 -13.60 16.70
C ALA A 345 6.38 -13.76 15.48
N ASN A 346 7.34 -12.85 15.34
CA ASN A 346 8.31 -12.74 14.25
C ASN A 346 7.73 -12.31 12.88
N TYR A 347 6.48 -11.87 12.82
CA TYR A 347 5.90 -11.25 11.64
C TYR A 347 5.76 -9.74 11.86
N ILE A 348 5.94 -8.97 10.79
CA ILE A 348 5.49 -7.58 10.76
C ILE A 348 3.97 -7.59 10.63
N VAL A 349 3.29 -7.09 11.66
CA VAL A 349 1.81 -7.04 11.75
C VAL A 349 1.28 -5.61 11.58
N GLY A 350 2.17 -4.63 11.47
CA GLY A 350 1.86 -3.22 11.25
C GLY A 350 3.08 -2.41 10.84
N MET A 351 2.83 -1.28 10.18
CA MET A 351 3.82 -0.23 9.92
C MET A 351 3.27 1.10 10.44
N SER A 352 4.11 1.91 11.09
CA SER A 352 3.67 3.21 11.60
C SER A 352 3.43 4.19 10.46
N THR A 353 2.20 4.66 10.32
CA THR A 353 1.84 5.68 9.33
C THR A 353 2.23 7.07 9.80
N CYS A 354 2.91 7.83 8.94
CA CYS A 354 3.21 9.25 9.13
C CYS A 354 2.02 10.10 8.67
N TYR A 355 1.48 10.90 9.59
CA TYR A 355 0.43 11.90 9.33
C TYR A 355 0.97 13.31 9.62
N PRO A 356 1.62 13.96 8.64
CA PRO A 356 2.06 15.33 8.80
C PRO A 356 0.89 16.27 9.08
N LYS A 357 1.14 17.36 9.81
CA LYS A 357 0.15 18.43 9.91
C LYS A 357 -0.07 19.01 8.51
N PRO A 358 -1.31 19.26 8.07
CA PRO A 358 -1.56 19.88 6.77
C PRO A 358 -0.70 21.12 6.55
N GLY A 359 0.03 21.16 5.43
CA GLY A 359 0.93 22.26 5.09
C GLY A 359 2.31 22.26 5.77
N SER A 360 2.61 21.33 6.70
CA SER A 360 3.89 21.33 7.41
C SER A 360 5.04 20.70 6.63
N ILE A 361 4.72 19.79 5.69
CA ILE A 361 5.71 19.12 4.85
C ILE A 361 5.40 19.45 3.40
N LYS A 362 6.03 20.51 2.91
CA LYS A 362 5.98 20.94 1.52
C LYS A 362 7.17 20.38 0.77
N VAL A 363 6.91 19.91 -0.45
CA VAL A 363 7.91 19.49 -1.42
C VAL A 363 7.65 20.19 -2.75
N SER A 364 8.70 20.58 -3.45
CA SER A 364 8.62 21.34 -4.70
C SER A 364 8.52 20.41 -5.92
N ASP A 365 8.04 20.94 -7.05
CA ASP A 365 8.12 20.25 -8.33
C ASP A 365 9.58 19.90 -8.66
N GLY A 366 9.84 18.63 -8.95
CA GLY A 366 11.18 18.13 -9.23
C GLY A 366 12.10 18.02 -8.01
N GLU A 367 11.61 18.26 -6.78
CA GLU A 367 12.43 18.09 -5.57
C GLU A 367 12.89 16.63 -5.45
N VAL A 368 14.18 16.44 -5.19
CA VAL A 368 14.77 15.11 -5.07
C VAL A 368 14.53 14.58 -3.67
N LEU A 369 13.73 13.53 -3.57
CA LEU A 369 13.49 12.84 -2.30
C LEU A 369 14.47 11.67 -2.16
N THR A 370 14.95 11.45 -0.94
CA THR A 370 15.80 10.31 -0.59
C THR A 370 15.01 9.32 0.24
N ILE A 371 14.96 8.07 -0.20
CA ILE A 371 14.27 6.97 0.47
C ILE A 371 15.34 6.05 1.06
N VAL A 372 15.21 5.74 2.35
CA VAL A 372 16.12 4.85 3.08
C VAL A 372 15.32 3.70 3.64
N SER A 373 15.72 2.46 3.36
CA SER A 373 15.14 1.23 3.90
C SER A 373 16.21 0.48 4.69
N ASN A 374 15.91 0.15 5.95
CA ASN A 374 16.78 -0.58 6.84
C ASN A 374 16.20 -1.97 7.12
N TYR A 375 17.08 -2.98 7.07
CA TYR A 375 16.79 -4.36 7.42
C TYR A 375 17.84 -4.88 8.41
N SER A 376 17.44 -5.79 9.30
CA SER A 376 18.41 -6.63 10.00
C SER A 376 19.14 -7.47 8.95
N SER A 377 20.46 -7.53 9.08
CA SER A 377 21.33 -8.44 8.34
C SER A 377 21.90 -9.53 9.23
N ASP A 378 21.29 -9.80 10.39
CA ASP A 378 21.70 -10.90 11.29
C ASP A 378 21.65 -12.26 10.59
N ARG A 379 20.84 -12.37 9.54
CA ARG A 379 20.80 -13.46 8.58
C ARG A 379 20.56 -12.88 7.19
N GLN A 380 20.79 -13.69 6.17
CA GLN A 380 20.38 -13.34 4.81
C GLN A 380 18.85 -13.32 4.69
N HIS A 381 18.33 -12.33 3.97
CA HIS A 381 16.93 -12.26 3.55
C HIS A 381 16.82 -12.17 2.02
N THR A 382 15.88 -12.91 1.44
CA THR A 382 15.59 -12.90 -0.01
C THR A 382 14.25 -12.25 -0.30
N GLY A 383 14.11 -11.62 -1.47
CA GLY A 383 12.83 -11.06 -1.92
C GLY A 383 12.22 -10.02 -0.97
N VAL A 384 13.05 -9.22 -0.28
CA VAL A 384 12.55 -8.20 0.63
C VAL A 384 12.21 -6.91 -0.12
N MET A 385 11.20 -6.19 0.35
CA MET A 385 10.76 -4.93 -0.23
C MET A 385 11.22 -3.72 0.60
N GLY A 386 11.51 -2.61 -0.05
CA GLY A 386 11.79 -1.34 0.61
C GLY A 386 11.01 -0.23 -0.08
N LEU A 387 9.69 -0.28 0.05
CA LEU A 387 8.81 0.66 -0.64
C LEU A 387 8.35 1.75 0.31
N VAL A 388 8.16 2.95 -0.22
CA VAL A 388 7.52 4.06 0.50
C VAL A 388 6.37 4.62 -0.33
N TYR A 389 5.18 4.55 0.23
CA TYR A 389 3.95 5.11 -0.31
C TYR A 389 3.72 6.49 0.30
N ILE A 390 3.42 7.49 -0.54
CA ILE A 390 2.99 8.82 -0.08
C ILE A 390 1.77 9.33 -0.81
N LEU A 391 1.00 10.16 -0.11
CA LEU A 391 -0.05 10.99 -0.70
C LEU A 391 0.40 12.44 -0.70
N VAL A 392 0.35 13.07 -1.88
CA VAL A 392 0.71 14.47 -2.09
C VAL A 392 -0.51 15.24 -2.54
N ALA A 393 -0.88 16.27 -1.79
CA ALA A 393 -1.87 17.25 -2.21
C ALA A 393 -1.16 18.36 -2.99
N GLU A 394 -1.34 18.35 -4.31
CA GLU A 394 -0.74 19.36 -5.19
C GLU A 394 -1.35 20.75 -4.94
N PRO A 395 -0.60 21.84 -5.18
CA PRO A 395 -1.16 23.19 -5.10
C PRO A 395 -2.36 23.33 -6.03
N GLN A 396 -3.53 23.63 -5.47
CA GLN A 396 -4.70 23.95 -6.30
C GLN A 396 -4.40 25.23 -7.08
N GLN A 397 -4.49 25.17 -8.42
CA GLN A 397 -4.53 26.39 -9.21
C GLN A 397 -5.72 27.21 -8.72
N PRO A 398 -5.56 28.53 -8.45
CA PRO A 398 -6.71 29.35 -8.11
C PRO A 398 -7.74 29.22 -9.21
N THR A 399 -8.95 28.78 -8.85
CA THR A 399 -10.08 28.75 -9.76
C THR A 399 -10.19 30.14 -10.38
N PRO A 400 -10.23 30.27 -11.73
CA PRO A 400 -10.52 31.56 -12.33
C PRO A 400 -11.82 32.06 -11.70
N ALA A 401 -11.77 33.24 -11.06
CA ALA A 401 -12.97 33.84 -10.49
C ALA A 401 -14.06 33.86 -11.59
N PRO A 402 -15.30 33.44 -11.30
CA PRO A 402 -16.33 33.42 -12.31
C PRO A 402 -16.48 34.83 -12.87
N SER A 403 -16.22 34.99 -14.17
CA SER A 403 -16.47 36.23 -14.87
C SER A 403 -17.97 36.49 -14.82
N LEU A 404 -18.37 37.59 -14.17
CA LEU A 404 -19.74 38.09 -14.20
C LEU A 404 -20.07 38.52 -15.63
N CYS A 405 -20.65 37.61 -16.40
CA CYS A 405 -21.16 37.89 -17.74
C CYS A 405 -22.61 38.37 -17.63
N PHE A 406 -22.84 39.67 -17.80
CA PHE A 406 -24.18 40.22 -17.96
C PHE A 406 -24.60 40.12 -19.44
N SER A 407 -25.79 39.58 -19.68
CA SER A 407 -26.38 39.50 -21.02
C SER A 407 -27.35 40.65 -21.24
N PHE A 408 -27.18 41.34 -22.38
CA PHE A 408 -27.99 42.40 -23.02
C PHE A 408 -27.56 43.87 -22.81
N PRO A 409 -27.46 44.68 -23.90
CA PRO A 409 -27.60 44.38 -25.33
C PRO A 409 -26.28 44.02 -26.04
N VAL A 410 -25.15 44.00 -25.32
CA VAL A 410 -23.84 43.53 -25.83
C VAL A 410 -23.13 42.76 -24.70
N PRO A 411 -22.57 41.56 -24.93
CA PRO A 411 -21.81 40.85 -23.91
C PRO A 411 -20.49 41.58 -23.64
N TRP A 412 -20.33 42.12 -22.44
CA TRP A 412 -19.07 42.72 -21.98
C TRP A 412 -18.63 41.95 -20.74
N CYS A 413 -17.49 41.27 -20.84
CA CYS A 413 -16.84 40.67 -19.68
C CYS A 413 -16.02 41.74 -18.97
N LEU A 414 -16.35 42.07 -17.73
CA LEU A 414 -15.46 42.87 -16.89
C LEU A 414 -14.27 41.99 -16.48
N PRO A 415 -13.03 42.33 -16.82
CA PRO A 415 -11.88 41.65 -16.27
C PRO A 415 -11.80 41.86 -14.74
N ALA A 416 -11.41 40.82 -14.00
CA ALA A 416 -11.53 40.71 -12.54
C ALA A 416 -10.83 41.83 -11.72
N TRP A 417 -9.89 42.55 -12.31
CA TRP A 417 -9.21 43.69 -11.69
C TRP A 417 -10.03 45.00 -11.61
N MET A 418 -11.18 45.12 -12.28
CA MET A 418 -12.01 46.33 -12.23
C MET A 418 -13.06 46.32 -11.11
N SER A 419 -13.35 45.17 -10.50
CA SER A 419 -14.36 45.03 -9.43
C SER A 419 -13.84 45.37 -8.02
N SER A 420 -12.55 45.67 -7.87
CA SER A 420 -11.94 45.92 -6.54
C SER A 420 -12.07 47.35 -6.03
N ASN A 421 -12.86 48.21 -6.68
CA ASN A 421 -13.00 49.64 -6.33
C ASN A 421 -14.44 50.19 -6.48
N MET A 422 -15.47 49.38 -6.29
CA MET A 422 -16.85 49.84 -6.14
C MET A 422 -17.47 49.40 -4.82
#